data_AF-A0A351A5Y3-F1
#
_entry.id   AF-A0A351A5Y3-F1
#
_cell.length_a   1.000
_cell.length_b   1.000
_cell.length_c   1.000
_cell.angle_alpha   90.00
_cell.angle_beta   90.00
_cell.angle_gamma   90.00
#
_symmetry.space_group_name_H-M   'P 1'
#
loop_
_entity.id
_entity.type
_entity.pdbx_description
1 polymer ?
#
loop_
_entity_poly.entity_id
_entity_poly.type
_entity_poly.pdbx_seq_one_letter_code
_entity_poly.pdbx_strand_id
1 'polypeptide(L)' 'LKFGDRTQIGAIHLATSLVADLQLIAAAMVWGYAAHITADGLTGEMTARVVSLSGGALFANVVSVVILIAETIMQRR' A
#
# COMPACT_ATOMS: atom_id res chain seq x y z
N LEU A 1 4.07 17.31 29.30
CA LEU A 1 3.13 16.77 28.30
C LEU A 1 3.93 16.37 27.07
N LYS A 2 4.15 15.07 26.85
CA LYS A 2 5.01 14.55 25.78
C LYS A 2 4.21 14.48 24.48
N PHE A 3 4.30 15.52 23.65
CA PHE A 3 3.60 15.63 22.36
C PHE A 3 4.11 14.66 21.28
N GLY A 4 5.21 13.94 21.53
CA GLY A 4 5.88 13.07 20.55
C GLY A 4 5.23 11.70 20.31
N ASP A 5 4.57 11.10 21.30
CA ASP A 5 4.05 9.73 21.12
C ASP A 5 2.86 9.70 20.15
N ARG A 6 2.06 10.78 20.09
CA ARG A 6 0.92 10.87 19.15
C ARG A 6 1.32 11.19 17.71
N THR A 7 2.40 11.96 17.49
CA THR A 7 2.88 12.30 16.14
C THR A 7 3.63 11.14 15.49
N GLN A 8 4.38 10.36 16.27
CA GLN A 8 5.06 9.17 15.78
C GLN A 8 4.06 8.12 15.27
N ILE A 9 2.95 7.95 15.97
CA ILE A 9 1.86 7.05 15.56
C ILE A 9 1.24 7.50 14.23
N GLY A 10 0.86 8.77 14.11
CA GLY A 10 0.31 9.31 12.86
C GLY A 10 1.28 9.19 11.69
N ALA A 11 2.58 9.33 11.93
CA ALA A 11 3.61 9.16 10.91
C ALA A 11 3.73 7.71 10.40
N ILE A 12 3.53 6.71 11.27
CA ILE A 12 3.57 5.28 10.89
C ILE A 12 2.35 4.91 10.03
N HIS A 13 1.16 5.37 10.41
CA HIS A 13 -0.06 5.17 9.62
C HIS A 13 0.04 5.86 8.26
N LEU A 14 0.57 7.08 8.22
CA LEU A 14 0.82 7.80 6.98
C LEU A 14 1.84 7.05 6.09
N ALA A 15 2.94 6.58 6.66
CA ALA A 15 3.97 5.86 5.92
C ALA A 15 3.45 4.55 5.32
N THR A 16 2.64 3.80 6.06
CA THR A 16 2.03 2.55 5.56
C THR A 16 1.01 2.80 4.46
N SER A 17 0.19 3.85 4.56
CA SER A 17 -0.70 4.28 3.47
C SER A 17 0.10 4.72 2.23
N LEU A 18 1.17 5.49 2.43
CA LEU A 18 2.03 5.96 1.34
C LEU A 18 2.70 4.80 0.59
N VAL A 19 3.14 3.76 1.30
CA VAL A 19 3.69 2.55 0.68
C VAL A 19 2.63 1.86 -0.21
N ALA A 20 1.39 1.75 0.27
CA ALA A 20 0.30 1.18 -0.53
C ALA A 20 0.05 1.99 -1.81
N ASP A 21 0.01 3.31 -1.71
CA ASP A 21 -0.21 4.21 -2.85
C ASP A 21 0.94 4.12 -3.86
N LEU A 22 2.19 4.15 -3.41
CA LEU A 22 3.36 3.99 -4.28
C LEU A 22 3.33 2.65 -5.02
N GLN A 23 2.87 1.60 -4.34
CA GLN A 23 2.81 0.27 -4.92
C GLN A 23 1.63 0.12 -5.91
N LEU A 24 0.50 0.79 -5.67
CA LEU A 24 -0.57 0.93 -6.65
C LEU A 24 -0.15 1.74 -7.87
N ILE A 25 0.60 2.83 -7.67
CA ILE A 25 1.16 3.64 -8.76
C ILE A 25 2.14 2.78 -9.59
N ALA A 26 2.99 1.97 -8.94
CA ALA A 26 3.84 1.02 -9.65
C ALA A 26 3.05 0.00 -10.47
N ALA A 27 1.96 -0.55 -9.91
CA ALA A 27 1.06 -1.45 -10.63
C ALA A 27 0.43 -0.76 -11.85
N ALA A 28 -0.02 0.48 -11.69
CA ALA A 28 -0.59 1.29 -12.77
C ALA A 28 0.43 1.61 -13.88
N MET A 29 1.68 1.90 -13.51
CA MET A 29 2.76 2.12 -14.49
C MET A 29 3.07 0.84 -15.28
N VAL A 30 3.15 -0.31 -14.62
CA VAL A 30 3.37 -1.60 -15.30
C VAL A 30 2.22 -1.93 -16.23
N TRP A 31 0.99 -1.74 -15.79
CA TRP A 31 -0.19 -1.92 -16.64
C TRP A 31 -0.18 -0.97 -17.83
N GLY A 32 0.10 0.33 -17.61
CA GLY A 32 0.14 1.33 -18.67
C GLY A 32 1.21 1.02 -19.72
N TYR A 33 2.39 0.59 -19.27
CA TYR A 33 3.47 0.14 -20.13
C TYR A 33 3.08 -1.09 -20.96
N ALA A 34 2.49 -2.10 -20.31
CA ALA A 34 2.05 -3.31 -21.00
C ALA A 34 0.93 -3.04 -22.02
N ALA A 35 0.00 -2.15 -21.69
CA ALA A 35 -1.17 -1.89 -22.54
C ALA A 35 -0.87 -0.95 -23.73
N HIS A 36 0.09 -0.03 -23.59
CA HIS A 36 0.28 1.05 -24.57
C HIS A 36 1.67 1.11 -25.21
N ILE A 37 2.67 0.40 -24.66
CA ILE A 37 4.07 0.51 -25.13
C ILE A 37 4.57 -0.81 -25.70
N THR A 38 4.26 -1.95 -25.06
CA THR A 38 4.75 -3.26 -25.53
C THR A 38 3.95 -3.79 -26.72
N ALA A 39 4.65 -4.38 -27.69
CA ALA A 39 4.04 -5.00 -28.88
C ALA A 39 3.15 -6.20 -28.54
N ASP A 40 3.51 -6.99 -27.51
CA ASP A 40 2.75 -8.17 -27.07
C ASP A 40 1.51 -7.83 -26.24
N GLY A 41 1.35 -6.56 -25.82
CA GLY A 41 0.22 -6.10 -25.03
C GLY A 41 0.14 -6.67 -23.59
N LEU A 42 -1.08 -6.78 -23.07
CA LEU A 42 -1.37 -7.38 -21.76
C LEU A 42 -1.25 -8.92 -21.81
N THR A 43 -0.04 -9.42 -21.59
CA THR A 43 0.21 -10.85 -21.45
C THR A 43 -0.19 -11.36 -20.06
N GLY A 44 -0.29 -12.69 -19.90
CA GLY A 44 -0.56 -13.32 -18.61
C GLY A 44 0.52 -13.00 -17.56
N GLU A 45 1.78 -12.90 -17.98
CA GLU A 45 2.89 -12.52 -17.10
C GLU A 45 2.75 -11.06 -16.62
N MET A 46 2.45 -10.12 -17.52
CA MET A 46 2.24 -8.71 -17.14
C MET A 46 1.04 -8.56 -16.20
N THR A 47 -0.04 -9.29 -16.47
CA THR A 47 -1.22 -9.32 -15.60
C THR A 47 -0.85 -9.86 -14.21
N ALA A 48 -0.10 -10.95 -14.13
CA ALA A 48 0.36 -11.50 -12.86
C ALA A 48 1.25 -10.50 -12.08
N ARG A 49 2.12 -9.76 -12.77
CA ARG A 49 2.94 -8.69 -12.16
C ARG A 49 2.09 -7.56 -11.58
N VAL A 50 1.10 -7.07 -12.33
CA VAL A 50 0.18 -6.02 -11.86
C VAL A 50 -0.61 -6.51 -10.63
N VAL A 51 -1.18 -7.71 -10.68
CA VAL A 51 -1.91 -8.31 -9.55
C VAL A 51 -1.02 -8.49 -8.32
N SER A 52 0.22 -8.94 -8.52
CA SER A 52 1.20 -9.08 -7.42
C SER A 52 1.52 -7.74 -6.76
N LEU A 53 1.75 -6.70 -7.56
CA LEU A 53 1.98 -5.34 -7.05
C LEU A 53 0.76 -4.82 -6.28
N SER A 54 -0.44 -4.88 -6.86
CA SER A 54 -1.68 -4.49 -6.17
C SER A 54 -1.93 -5.32 -4.90
N GLY A 55 -1.57 -6.60 -4.88
CA GLY A 55 -1.68 -7.46 -3.71
C GLY A 55 -0.79 -7.01 -2.55
N GLY A 56 0.44 -6.58 -2.82
CA GLY A 56 1.28 -6.02 -1.76
C GLY A 56 0.82 -4.63 -1.28
N ALA A 57 0.21 -3.81 -2.16
CA ALA A 57 -0.43 -2.57 -1.75
C ALA A 57 -1.60 -2.81 -0.79
N LEU A 58 -2.45 -3.80 -1.09
CA LEU A 58 -3.53 -4.25 -0.20
C LEU A 58 -2.97 -4.72 1.14
N PHE A 59 -1.91 -5.53 1.12
CA PHE A 59 -1.28 -6.02 2.35
C PHE A 59 -0.76 -4.87 3.23
N ALA A 60 -0.09 -3.88 2.64
CA ALA A 60 0.36 -2.69 3.37
C ALA A 60 -0.81 -1.92 4.02
N ASN A 61 -1.93 -1.78 3.31
CA ASN A 61 -3.13 -1.14 3.85
C ASN A 61 -3.77 -1.95 5.00
N VAL A 62 -3.84 -3.28 4.86
CA VAL A 62 -4.33 -4.17 5.93
C VAL A 62 -3.47 -4.07 7.18
N VAL A 63 -2.14 -4.06 7.04
CA VAL A 63 -1.23 -3.87 8.18
C VAL A 63 -1.50 -2.54 8.89
N SER A 64 -1.71 -1.46 8.14
CA SER A 64 -2.09 -0.15 8.69
C SER A 64 -3.37 -0.23 9.56
N VAL A 65 -4.42 -0.85 9.03
CA VAL A 65 -5.70 -1.04 9.73
C VAL A 65 -5.54 -1.90 10.99
N VAL A 66 -4.75 -2.98 10.94
CA VAL A 66 -4.50 -3.84 12.11
C VAL A 66 -3.79 -3.06 13.22
N ILE A 67 -2.79 -2.24 12.89
CA ILE A 67 -2.12 -1.37 13.87
C ILE A 67 -3.12 -0.40 14.49
N LEU A 68 -3.98 0.23 13.68
CA LEU A 68 -4.97 1.21 14.14
C LEU A 68 -6.00 0.58 15.10
N ILE A 69 -6.44 -0.64 14.81
CA ILE A 69 -7.35 -1.39 15.68
C ILE A 69 -6.65 -1.74 17.00
N ALA A 70 -5.42 -2.24 16.95
CA ALA A 70 -4.65 -2.58 18.15
C ALA A 70 -4.47 -1.36 19.06
N GLU A 71 -4.17 -0.20 18.49
CA GLU A 71 -4.07 1.07 19.20
C GLU A 71 -5.41 1.50 19.81
N THR A 72 -6.51 1.39 19.05
CA THR A 72 -7.85 1.74 19.53
C THR A 72 -8.24 0.88 20.73
N ILE A 73 -7.88 -0.40 20.74
CA ILE A 73 -8.14 -1.31 21.87
C ILE A 73 -7.29 -0.91 23.08
N MET A 74 -6.00 -0.61 22.89
CA MET A 74 -5.10 -0.19 23.97
C MET A 74 -5.49 1.14 24.59
N GLN A 75 -5.99 2.11 23.82
CA GLN A 75 -6.46 3.40 24.35
C GLN A 75 -7.75 3.30 25.17
N ARG A 76 -8.55 2.26 24.95
CA ARG A 76 -9.78 2.01 25.71
C ARG A 76 -9.51 1.32 27.07
N ARG A 77 -8.27 0.91 27.34
CA ARG A 77 -7.89 0.13 28.52
C ARG A 77 -7.04 0.97 29.47
#